data_AF-A0A2V9C6S2-F1
#
_entry.id   AF-A0A2V9C6S2-F1
#
_cell.length_a   1.000
_cell.length_b   1.000
_cell.length_c   1.000
_cell.angle_alpha   90.00
_cell.angle_beta   90.00
_cell.angle_gamma   90.00
#
_symmetry.space_group_name_H-M   'P 1'
#
loop_
_entity.id
_entity.type
_entity.pdbx_description
1 polymer ?
#
loop_
_entity_poly.entity_id
_entity_poly.type
_entity_poly.pdbx_seq_one_letter_code
_entity_poly.pdbx_strand_id
1 'polypeptide(L)'
;MTERLYYRDSFLREFEAQVVSAEAVAGKWHVQLDRTAFYPTSGGQPNDLGRLGSPAVLDVFEGDGHTVVHVTGAPVAEGPVHGAIDWERRFDHMQQHTGQHLLSAAFVELFQWPTVSSHLGRQISTIDLAAPGIDVQQLEQAGRRTNQI
;
A
#
# COMPACT_ATOMS: atom_id res chain seq x y z
N MET A 1 5.80 -18.14 -6.76
CA MET A 1 5.86 -16.75 -7.24
C MET A 1 4.45 -16.30 -7.57
N THR A 2 4.04 -15.14 -7.06
CA THR A 2 2.71 -14.56 -7.30
C THR A 2 2.81 -13.43 -8.33
N GLU A 3 1.96 -13.41 -9.35
CA GLU A 3 1.85 -12.27 -10.27
C GLU A 3 1.20 -11.06 -9.56
N ARG A 4 1.89 -9.92 -9.57
CA ARG A 4 1.49 -8.71 -8.86
C ARG A 4 0.76 -7.76 -9.82
N LEU A 5 -0.56 -7.83 -9.85
CA LEU A 5 -1.40 -7.06 -10.79
C LEU A 5 -1.30 -5.55 -10.57
N TYR A 6 -1.11 -5.13 -9.30
CA TYR A 6 -1.03 -3.73 -8.90
C TYR A 6 0.15 -2.95 -9.49
N TYR A 7 1.19 -3.62 -10.01
CA TYR A 7 2.28 -2.94 -10.74
C TYR A 7 1.90 -2.58 -12.17
N ARG A 8 0.89 -3.25 -12.75
CA ARG A 8 0.41 -2.96 -14.11
C ARG A 8 -0.79 -2.02 -14.09
N ASP A 9 -1.72 -2.25 -13.17
CA ASP A 9 -2.91 -1.44 -12.99
C ASP A 9 -3.19 -1.23 -11.50
N SER A 10 -2.82 -0.05 -11.00
CA SER A 10 -3.05 0.34 -9.60
C SER A 10 -4.51 0.70 -9.31
N PHE A 11 -5.33 0.90 -10.35
CA PHE A 11 -6.76 1.22 -10.26
C PHE A 11 -7.65 -0.01 -10.35
N LEU A 12 -7.08 -1.20 -10.57
CA LEU A 12 -7.80 -2.47 -10.55
C LEU A 12 -8.39 -2.73 -9.16
N ARG A 13 -9.73 -2.72 -9.06
CA ARG A 13 -10.46 -2.85 -7.79
C ARG A 13 -10.90 -4.28 -7.50
N GLU A 14 -11.12 -5.05 -8.55
CA GLU A 14 -11.62 -6.43 -8.50
C GLU A 14 -10.83 -7.28 -9.49
N PHE A 15 -10.61 -8.56 -9.16
CA PHE A 15 -9.84 -9.48 -9.99
C PHE A 15 -10.23 -10.93 -9.73
N GLU A 16 -9.99 -11.79 -10.72
CA GLU A 16 -10.11 -13.25 -10.59
C GLU A 16 -8.73 -13.88 -10.41
N ALA A 17 -8.60 -14.87 -9.52
CA ALA A 17 -7.34 -15.58 -9.25
C ALA A 17 -7.58 -17.05 -8.89
N GLN A 18 -6.49 -17.81 -8.72
CA GLN A 18 -6.49 -19.15 -8.16
C GLN A 18 -5.83 -19.14 -6.78
N VAL A 19 -6.52 -19.70 -5.80
CA VAL A 19 -5.95 -20.04 -4.48
C VAL A 19 -5.04 -21.25 -4.66
N VAL A 20 -3.74 -21.03 -4.45
CA VAL A 20 -2.68 -22.04 -4.62
C VAL A 20 -2.43 -22.79 -3.31
N SER A 21 -2.62 -22.12 -2.18
CA SER A 21 -2.60 -22.74 -0.85
C SER A 21 -3.41 -21.92 0.15
N ALA A 22 -3.98 -22.61 1.13
CA ALA A 22 -4.67 -22.00 2.26
C ALA A 22 -4.39 -22.81 3.54
N GLU A 23 -3.65 -22.22 4.47
CA GLU A 23 -3.19 -22.90 5.69
C GLU A 23 -3.66 -22.19 6.94
N ALA A 24 -4.10 -22.96 7.94
CA ALA A 24 -4.47 -22.42 9.25
C ALA A 24 -3.22 -22.11 10.08
N VAL A 25 -3.05 -20.85 10.47
CA VAL A 25 -1.90 -20.35 11.26
C VAL A 25 -2.44 -19.52 12.42
N ALA A 26 -2.16 -19.94 13.66
CA ALA A 26 -2.53 -19.22 14.89
C ALA A 26 -4.00 -18.73 14.94
N GLY A 27 -4.94 -19.54 14.44
CA GLY A 27 -6.37 -19.22 14.44
C GLY A 27 -6.83 -18.31 13.29
N LYS A 28 -5.97 -18.00 12.33
CA LYS A 28 -6.28 -17.32 11.06
C LYS A 28 -5.90 -18.22 9.88
N TRP A 29 -6.18 -17.75 8.66
CA TRP A 29 -5.84 -18.46 7.43
C TRP A 29 -4.86 -17.64 6.59
N HIS A 30 -3.74 -18.25 6.23
CA HIS A 30 -2.74 -17.69 5.33
C HIS A 30 -3.01 -18.22 3.93
N VAL A 31 -3.38 -17.34 3.00
CA VAL A 31 -3.85 -17.69 1.66
C VAL A 31 -2.88 -17.13 0.62
N GLN A 32 -2.36 -18.00 -0.25
CA GLN A 32 -1.51 -17.61 -1.37
C GLN A 32 -2.26 -17.76 -2.68
N LEU A 33 -2.09 -16.76 -3.55
CA LEU A 33 -2.72 -16.71 -4.87
C LEU A 33 -1.66 -16.81 -5.97
N ASP A 34 -2.07 -17.29 -7.14
CA ASP A 34 -1.25 -17.26 -8.35
C ASP A 34 -1.02 -15.82 -8.82
N ARG A 35 -2.01 -14.95 -8.65
CA ARG A 35 -1.97 -13.52 -8.94
C ARG A 35 -2.82 -12.71 -7.97
N THR A 36 -2.44 -11.46 -7.71
CA THR A 36 -3.21 -10.61 -6.79
C THR A 36 -3.12 -9.13 -7.14
N ALA A 37 -4.23 -8.43 -6.94
CA ALA A 37 -4.24 -6.96 -6.93
C ALA A 37 -4.01 -6.37 -5.53
N PHE A 38 -4.03 -7.17 -4.44
CA PHE A 38 -3.73 -6.67 -3.10
C PHE A 38 -2.24 -6.32 -2.96
N TYR A 39 -1.97 -5.09 -2.54
CA TYR A 39 -0.63 -4.60 -2.22
C TYR A 39 -0.24 -5.07 -0.80
N PRO A 40 0.89 -5.77 -0.65
CA PRO A 40 1.43 -6.12 0.66
C PRO A 40 2.04 -4.91 1.35
N THR A 41 2.16 -4.92 2.67
CA THR A 41 2.91 -3.88 3.39
C THR A 41 4.34 -3.83 2.86
N SER A 42 4.72 -2.71 2.24
CA SER A 42 6.02 -2.53 1.58
C SER A 42 6.31 -1.04 1.35
N GLY A 43 7.59 -0.66 1.33
CA GLY A 43 8.01 0.71 1.04
C GLY A 43 7.45 1.78 1.99
N GLY A 44 7.06 1.41 3.22
CA GLY A 44 6.41 2.30 4.18
C GLY A 44 4.90 2.51 3.96
N GLN A 45 4.34 1.99 2.86
CA GLN A 45 2.91 2.02 2.59
C GLN A 45 2.21 0.84 3.27
N PRO A 46 1.10 1.08 4.01
CA PRO A 46 0.33 -0.01 4.60
C PRO A 46 -0.32 -0.89 3.54
N ASN A 47 -0.49 -2.17 3.86
CA ASN A 47 -1.19 -3.12 3.03
C ASN A 47 -2.65 -2.74 2.74
N ASP A 48 -3.17 -3.33 1.67
CA ASP A 48 -4.59 -3.31 1.39
C ASP A 48 -5.38 -4.28 2.26
N LEU A 49 -6.68 -3.98 2.34
CA LEU A 49 -7.71 -4.83 2.89
C LEU A 49 -8.78 -5.05 1.82
N GLY A 50 -9.76 -5.89 2.12
CA GLY A 50 -10.83 -6.21 1.18
C GLY A 50 -11.40 -7.60 1.44
N ARG A 51 -11.73 -8.32 0.37
CA ARG A 51 -12.30 -9.67 0.43
C ARG A 51 -11.69 -10.61 -0.59
N LEU A 52 -11.60 -11.89 -0.22
CA LEU A 52 -11.31 -13.00 -1.13
C LEU A 52 -12.51 -13.95 -1.08
N GLY A 53 -13.39 -13.87 -2.06
CA GLY A 53 -14.72 -14.47 -2.00
C GLY A 53 -15.53 -13.85 -0.86
N SER A 54 -15.95 -14.66 0.11
CA SER A 54 -16.70 -14.18 1.28
C SER A 54 -15.82 -13.65 2.43
N PRO A 55 -14.72 -14.34 2.84
CA PRO A 55 -13.84 -13.88 3.91
C PRO A 55 -13.23 -12.49 3.69
N ALA A 56 -13.14 -11.72 4.76
CA ALA A 56 -12.39 -10.47 4.79
C ALA A 56 -10.87 -10.75 4.84
N VAL A 57 -10.12 -9.97 4.05
CA VAL A 57 -8.67 -9.89 4.13
C VAL A 57 -8.30 -8.91 5.24
N LEU A 58 -7.56 -9.40 6.22
CA LEU A 58 -7.19 -8.69 7.45
C LEU A 58 -5.76 -8.14 7.41
N ASP A 59 -4.90 -8.77 6.62
CA ASP A 59 -3.51 -8.37 6.44
C ASP A 59 -2.98 -8.93 5.10
N VAL A 60 -1.98 -8.27 4.53
CA VAL A 60 -1.29 -8.72 3.31
C VAL A 60 0.20 -8.40 3.44
N PHE A 61 1.04 -9.41 3.29
CA PHE A 61 2.50 -9.26 3.42
C PHE A 61 3.26 -10.10 2.39
N GLU A 62 4.53 -9.77 2.19
CA GLU A 62 5.42 -10.55 1.33
C GLU A 62 5.85 -11.83 2.06
N GLY A 63 5.60 -12.98 1.43
CA GLY A 63 6.08 -14.28 1.89
C GLY A 63 7.36 -14.70 1.18
N ASP A 64 7.84 -15.90 1.49
CA ASP A 64 9.02 -16.49 0.86
C ASP A 64 8.83 -16.68 -0.66
N GLY A 65 9.93 -16.63 -1.42
CA GLY A 65 9.91 -16.94 -2.86
C GLY A 65 9.06 -16.00 -3.71
N HIS A 66 8.99 -14.71 -3.33
CA HIS A 66 8.18 -13.69 -4.00
C HIS A 66 6.68 -14.05 -4.06
N THR A 67 6.18 -14.65 -2.98
CA THR A 67 4.74 -14.87 -2.78
C THR A 67 4.11 -13.67 -2.07
N VAL A 68 2.80 -13.51 -2.25
CA VAL A 68 1.99 -12.56 -1.48
C VAL A 68 1.02 -13.37 -0.63
N VAL A 69 1.10 -13.19 0.68
CA VAL A 69 0.27 -13.90 1.66
C VAL A 69 -0.87 -12.98 2.08
N HIS A 70 -2.10 -13.50 2.01
CA HIS A 70 -3.31 -12.82 2.43
C HIS A 70 -3.83 -13.48 3.71
N VAL A 71 -3.94 -12.73 4.79
CA VAL A 71 -4.47 -13.23 6.05
C VAL A 71 -5.97 -13.04 6.07
N THR A 72 -6.72 -14.11 6.27
CA THR A 72 -8.19 -14.08 6.37
C THR A 72 -8.67 -14.65 7.70
N GLY A 73 -9.84 -14.20 8.15
CA GLY A 73 -10.46 -14.66 9.40
C GLY A 73 -11.22 -15.99 9.29
N ALA A 74 -11.38 -16.51 8.08
CA ALA A 74 -12.14 -17.71 7.77
C ALA A 74 -11.48 -18.44 6.58
N PRO A 75 -11.66 -19.77 6.45
CA PRO A 75 -11.04 -20.53 5.37
C PRO A 75 -11.47 -20.03 4.00
N VAL A 76 -10.54 -20.09 3.05
CA VAL A 76 -10.77 -19.91 1.61
C VAL A 76 -10.42 -21.23 0.94
N ALA A 77 -11.33 -21.77 0.13
CA ALA A 77 -11.09 -23.02 -0.59
C ALA A 77 -10.03 -22.83 -1.68
N GLU A 78 -9.23 -23.87 -1.94
CA GLU A 78 -8.33 -23.90 -3.08
C GLU A 78 -9.10 -23.84 -4.41
N GLY A 79 -8.47 -23.26 -5.44
CA GLY A 79 -9.08 -23.04 -6.75
C GLY A 79 -9.60 -21.62 -6.97
N PRO A 80 -10.58 -21.43 -7.87
CA PRO A 80 -10.98 -20.09 -8.33
C PRO A 80 -11.52 -19.21 -7.20
N VAL A 81 -11.05 -17.97 -7.15
CA VAL A 81 -11.53 -16.96 -6.19
C VAL A 81 -11.60 -15.58 -6.83
N HIS A 82 -12.64 -14.83 -6.45
CA HIS A 82 -12.78 -13.42 -6.76
C HIS A 82 -12.18 -12.57 -5.62
N GLY A 83 -11.28 -11.66 -5.94
CA GLY A 83 -10.72 -10.69 -5.00
C GLY A 83 -11.28 -9.29 -5.22
N ALA A 84 -11.68 -8.63 -4.14
CA ALA A 84 -12.17 -7.25 -4.15
C ALA A 84 -11.40 -6.41 -3.14
N ILE A 85 -10.81 -5.30 -3.60
CA ILE A 85 -10.01 -4.38 -2.78
C ILE A 85 -10.94 -3.40 -2.06
N ASP A 86 -10.64 -3.08 -0.80
CA ASP A 86 -11.18 -1.90 -0.12
C ASP A 86 -10.64 -0.64 -0.82
N TRP A 87 -11.42 -0.16 -1.79
CA TRP A 87 -10.98 0.91 -2.69
C TRP A 87 -10.81 2.25 -1.97
N GLU A 88 -11.61 2.54 -0.95
CA GLU A 88 -11.49 3.77 -0.19
C GLU A 88 -10.12 3.82 0.51
N ARG A 89 -9.75 2.73 1.19
CA ARG A 89 -8.42 2.58 1.79
C ARG A 89 -7.29 2.65 0.76
N ARG A 90 -7.40 1.90 -0.33
CA ARG A 90 -6.38 1.87 -1.38
C ARG A 90 -6.13 3.27 -1.96
N PHE A 91 -7.22 3.96 -2.29
CA PHE A 91 -7.12 5.26 -2.95
C PHE A 91 -6.56 6.31 -2.00
N ASP A 92 -6.95 6.32 -0.72
CA ASP A 92 -6.34 7.19 0.29
C ASP A 92 -4.82 6.95 0.36
N HIS A 93 -4.36 5.71 0.49
CA HIS A 93 -2.92 5.41 0.53
C HIS A 93 -2.19 5.86 -0.74
N MET A 94 -2.80 5.67 -1.93
CA MET A 94 -2.24 6.18 -3.19
C MET A 94 -2.10 7.71 -3.14
N GLN A 95 -3.11 8.42 -2.67
CA GLN A 95 -3.06 9.88 -2.52
C GLN A 95 -1.98 10.32 -1.53
N GLN A 96 -1.89 9.68 -0.36
CA GLN A 96 -0.87 10.03 0.64
C GLN A 96 0.55 9.78 0.13
N HIS A 97 0.78 8.64 -0.55
CA HIS A 97 2.09 8.31 -1.11
C HIS A 97 2.47 9.26 -2.25
N THR A 98 1.55 9.55 -3.18
CA THR A 98 1.80 10.56 -4.22
C THR A 98 2.04 11.94 -3.61
N GLY A 99 1.24 12.34 -2.62
CA GLY A 99 1.40 13.60 -1.90
C GLY A 99 2.77 13.72 -1.23
N GLN A 100 3.26 12.65 -0.63
CA GLN A 100 4.61 12.58 -0.09
C GLN A 100 5.66 12.88 -1.18
N HIS A 101 5.59 12.23 -2.34
CA HIS A 101 6.56 12.47 -3.43
C HIS A 101 6.51 13.90 -3.95
N LEU A 102 5.32 14.46 -4.13
CA LEU A 102 5.17 15.85 -4.59
C LEU A 102 5.70 16.85 -3.57
N LEU A 103 5.49 16.60 -2.27
CA LEU A 103 5.99 17.47 -1.21
C LEU A 103 7.52 17.37 -1.10
N SER A 104 8.07 16.16 -1.16
CA SER A 104 9.53 15.94 -1.25
C SER A 104 10.15 16.68 -2.43
N ALA A 105 9.53 16.60 -3.62
CA ALA A 105 10.01 17.32 -4.80
C ALA A 105 9.99 18.84 -4.60
N ALA A 106 8.91 19.39 -4.02
CA ALA A 106 8.81 20.83 -3.74
C ALA A 106 9.89 21.31 -2.76
N PHE A 107 10.20 20.55 -1.71
CA PHE A 107 11.28 20.89 -0.77
C PHE A 107 12.67 20.82 -1.41
N VAL A 108 12.92 19.83 -2.28
CA VAL A 108 14.17 19.76 -3.04
C VAL A 108 14.26 20.95 -4.01
N GLU A 109 13.21 21.23 -4.77
CA GLU A 109 13.20 22.33 -5.75
C GLU A 109 13.47 23.69 -5.08
N LEU A 110 12.77 24.00 -4.00
CA LEU A 110 12.82 25.33 -3.36
C LEU A 110 14.04 25.51 -2.45
N PHE A 111 14.47 24.46 -1.74
CA PHE A 111 15.40 24.58 -0.62
C PHE A 111 16.58 23.61 -0.68
N GLN A 112 16.64 22.72 -1.68
CA GLN A 112 17.67 21.68 -1.82
C GLN A 112 17.73 20.75 -0.61
N TRP A 113 16.58 20.49 0.02
CA TRP A 113 16.46 19.60 1.17
C TRP A 113 15.89 18.24 0.77
N PRO A 114 16.75 17.21 0.59
CA PRO A 114 16.28 15.88 0.25
C PRO A 114 15.53 15.22 1.42
N THR A 115 14.61 14.33 1.07
CA THR A 115 13.93 13.46 2.04
C THR A 115 14.87 12.38 2.54
N VAL A 116 14.94 12.22 3.86
CA VAL A 116 15.73 11.22 4.58
C VAL A 116 14.87 9.99 4.86
N SER A 117 13.62 10.20 5.27
CA SER A 117 12.71 9.14 5.68
C SER A 117 11.25 9.57 5.42
N SER A 118 10.35 8.60 5.33
CA SER A 118 8.91 8.87 5.33
C SER A 118 8.15 7.77 6.07
N HIS A 119 6.98 8.12 6.58
CA HIS A 119 6.04 7.18 7.18
C HIS A 119 4.63 7.49 6.67
N LEU A 120 3.95 6.50 6.12
CA LEU A 120 2.56 6.61 5.69
C LEU A 120 1.67 5.90 6.71
N GLY A 121 1.20 6.66 7.69
CA GLY A 121 0.32 6.15 8.74
C GLY A 121 -1.15 6.19 8.33
N ARG A 122 -1.99 5.48 9.09
CA ARG A 122 -3.45 5.44 8.86
C ARG A 122 -4.14 6.80 9.09
N GLN A 123 -3.59 7.64 9.96
CA GLN A 123 -4.18 8.94 10.31
C GLN A 123 -3.28 10.11 9.94
N ILE A 124 -1.96 9.90 9.98
CA ILE A 124 -0.95 10.92 9.75
C ILE A 124 0.16 10.30 8.91
N SER A 125 0.59 11.03 7.90
CA SER A 125 1.80 10.75 7.14
C SER A 125 2.86 11.79 7.47
N THR A 126 4.13 11.37 7.55
CA THR A 126 5.26 12.25 7.85
C THR A 126 6.36 12.10 6.81
N ILE A 127 7.11 13.18 6.61
CA ILE A 127 8.37 13.19 5.87
C ILE A 127 9.45 13.80 6.75
N ASP A 128 10.63 13.20 6.72
CA ASP A 128 11.82 13.73 7.36
C ASP A 128 12.74 14.32 6.29
N LEU A 129 13.18 15.56 6.48
CA LEU A 129 14.00 16.30 5.51
C LEU A 129 15.39 16.56 6.08
N ALA A 130 16.40 16.54 5.23
CA ALA A 130 17.75 16.97 5.58
C ALA A 130 17.84 18.51 5.64
N ALA A 131 17.11 19.09 6.58
CA ALA A 131 17.01 20.53 6.80
C ALA A 131 17.63 20.91 8.16
N PRO A 132 18.32 22.05 8.28
CA PRO A 132 18.82 22.55 9.56
C PRO A 132 17.71 23.03 10.51
N GLY A 133 16.51 23.22 9.98
CA GLY A 133 15.30 23.71 10.63
C GLY A 133 14.32 24.18 9.57
N ILE A 134 13.03 24.19 9.89
CA ILE A 134 11.98 24.62 8.95
C ILE A 134 11.07 25.60 9.67
N ASP A 135 10.90 26.79 9.10
CA ASP A 135 9.93 27.77 9.60
C ASP A 135 8.56 27.63 8.90
N VAL A 136 7.55 28.30 9.46
CA VAL A 136 6.17 28.23 8.94
C VAL A 136 6.06 28.78 7.52
N GLN A 137 6.84 29.79 7.15
CA GLN A 137 6.79 30.38 5.81
C GLN A 137 7.32 29.40 4.76
N GLN A 138 8.39 28.66 5.08
CA GLN A 138 8.95 27.61 4.23
C GLN A 138 7.99 26.44 4.07
N LEU A 139 7.33 26.00 5.14
CA LEU A 139 6.28 24.97 5.08
C LEU A 139 5.14 25.39 4.14
N GLU A 140 4.64 26.61 4.29
CA GLU A 140 3.58 27.12 3.44
C GLU A 140 4.00 27.30 1.97
N GLN A 141 5.25 27.72 1.72
CA GLN A 141 5.79 27.82 0.36
C GLN A 141 5.85 26.47 -0.33
N ALA A 142 6.37 25.45 0.36
CA ALA A 142 6.39 24.08 -0.15
C ALA A 142 4.96 23.58 -0.40
N GLY A 143 4.04 23.77 0.55
CA GLY A 143 2.63 23.38 0.38
C GLY A 143 1.93 24.07 -0.80
N ARG A 144 2.16 25.38 -1.00
CA ARG A 144 1.63 26.09 -2.18
C ARG A 144 2.24 25.57 -3.47
N ARG A 145 3.56 25.30 -3.49
CA ARG A 145 4.24 24.76 -4.67
C ARG A 145 3.73 23.37 -5.04
N THR A 146 3.55 22.49 -4.06
CA THR A 146 2.98 21.15 -4.24
C THR A 146 1.60 21.20 -4.91
N ASN A 147 0.74 22.15 -4.54
CA ASN A 147 -0.59 22.31 -5.13
C ASN A 147 -0.59 22.90 -6.56
N GLN A 148 0.57 23.26 -7.11
CA GLN A 148 0.73 23.80 -8.47
C GLN A 148 1.38 22.80 -9.44
N ILE A 149 1.72 21.61 -8.95
CA ILE A 149 2.24 20.49 -9.75
C ILE A 149 1.06 19.64 -10.21
#